data_AF-A0A927IJL2-F1
#
_entry.id   AF-A0A927IJL2-F1
#
_cell.length_a   1.000
_cell.length_b   1.000
_cell.length_c   1.000
_cell.angle_alpha   90.00
_cell.angle_beta   90.00
_cell.angle_gamma   90.00
#
_symmetry.space_group_name_H-M   'P 1'
#
loop_
_entity.id
_entity.type
_entity.pdbx_description
1 polymer ?
#
loop_
_entity_poly.entity_id
_entity_poly.type
_entity_poly.pdbx_seq_one_letter_code
_entity_poly.pdbx_strand_id
1 'polypeptide(L)'
;MMGINVLRVYNWEPGVDHSGFLDTCYNNGQQPLLVLVNRWIDPGSDWSNAAVVANVESQFVGMAREIKDHPAGLGVIIGNEVNEYNGNGLKPSFWRAMNGIAEAVKAEAPDLLVTMAITDRLQQVAAFDAELTALDAWSVQVYRGSGFGSFFSEYASASSKPLLITEFGYDTYDNRAGNPYPDNGSYPADIVVGLIEESWENRDICSGVFVFSYLDGLWKANGSDAEYDPGGNVNPGFEDGFANEEWWGIFRPIATPGQVDAVEPKALFEGLKELWGQPQVLSLKLSESESQWHLDMERLPLRQDEVARIEKWDELSRSWVHFNRLEGSELSPGKRSLRFSIEKEAGLFRAVALP
;
A
#
# COMPACT_ATOMS: atom_id res chain seq x y z
N MET A 1 -14.87 -6.25 10.27
CA MET A 1 -13.40 -6.25 10.07
C MET A 1 -13.07 -5.18 9.06
N MET A 2 -11.91 -4.52 9.17
CA MET A 2 -11.54 -3.36 8.34
C MET A 2 -11.32 -3.69 6.86
N GLY A 3 -11.09 -4.95 6.49
CA GLY A 3 -10.96 -5.35 5.07
C GLY A 3 -9.57 -5.23 4.47
N ILE A 4 -8.55 -4.92 5.28
CA ILE A 4 -7.13 -4.95 4.86
C ILE A 4 -6.69 -6.35 4.43
N ASN A 5 -5.72 -6.42 3.52
CA ASN A 5 -5.12 -7.65 3.03
C ASN A 5 -3.58 -7.65 3.08
N VAL A 6 -2.94 -6.52 3.36
CA VAL A 6 -1.48 -6.39 3.52
C VAL A 6 -1.15 -5.51 4.72
N LEU A 7 -0.10 -5.88 5.46
CA LEU A 7 0.52 -5.10 6.52
C LEU A 7 1.96 -4.74 6.15
N ARG A 8 2.38 -3.53 6.51
CA ARG A 8 3.78 -3.09 6.53
C ARG A 8 4.27 -2.98 7.97
N VAL A 9 5.42 -3.54 8.28
CA VAL A 9 6.02 -3.52 9.64
C VAL A 9 7.38 -2.83 9.63
N TYR A 10 7.64 -1.87 10.51
CA TYR A 10 8.81 -0.94 10.45
C TYR A 10 10.08 -1.39 11.16
N ASN A 11 10.05 -2.49 11.92
CA ASN A 11 11.19 -2.88 12.75
C ASN A 11 11.32 -4.39 12.90
N TRP A 12 11.38 -5.10 11.78
CA TRP A 12 11.67 -6.53 11.80
C TRP A 12 13.11 -6.77 12.29
N GLU A 13 13.30 -7.68 13.25
CA GLU A 13 14.62 -8.05 13.77
C GLU A 13 15.01 -9.46 13.30
N PRO A 14 15.90 -9.61 12.30
CA PRO A 14 16.36 -10.93 11.88
C PRO A 14 17.01 -11.69 13.04
N GLY A 15 16.67 -12.97 13.17
CA GLY A 15 17.11 -13.87 14.23
C GLY A 15 16.14 -13.98 15.41
N VAL A 16 15.08 -13.15 15.46
CA VAL A 16 13.98 -13.26 16.43
C VAL A 16 12.88 -14.15 15.85
N ASP A 17 12.25 -14.97 16.70
CA ASP A 17 11.13 -15.82 16.27
C ASP A 17 9.85 -15.00 16.09
N HIS A 18 9.45 -14.84 14.83
CA HIS A 18 8.22 -14.18 14.42
C HIS A 18 7.15 -15.16 13.91
N SER A 19 7.33 -16.47 14.07
CA SER A 19 6.42 -17.49 13.53
C SER A 19 4.99 -17.29 14.02
N GLY A 20 4.78 -17.05 15.31
CA GLY A 20 3.44 -16.81 15.87
C GLY A 20 2.74 -15.57 15.29
N PHE A 21 3.48 -14.52 14.95
CA PHE A 21 2.94 -13.35 14.26
C PHE A 21 2.51 -13.71 12.83
N LEU A 22 3.40 -14.38 12.08
CA LEU A 22 3.13 -14.80 10.71
C LEU A 22 1.95 -15.79 10.61
N ASP A 23 1.86 -16.75 11.53
CA ASP A 23 0.75 -17.70 11.64
C ASP A 23 -0.58 -16.99 11.91
N THR A 24 -0.55 -15.97 12.77
CA THR A 24 -1.72 -15.13 13.07
C THR A 24 -2.14 -14.33 11.84
N CYS A 25 -1.19 -13.75 11.10
CA CYS A 25 -1.46 -13.06 9.84
C CYS A 25 -2.01 -14.01 8.77
N TYR A 26 -1.46 -15.21 8.62
CA TYR A 26 -1.95 -16.19 7.66
C TYR A 26 -3.35 -16.70 8.02
N ASN A 27 -3.65 -16.80 9.32
CA ASN A 27 -4.96 -17.19 9.84
C ASN A 27 -5.49 -18.50 9.22
N ASN A 28 -4.61 -19.50 9.04
CA ASN A 28 -4.94 -20.76 8.37
C ASN A 28 -5.58 -20.58 6.98
N GLY A 29 -5.21 -19.51 6.25
CA GLY A 29 -5.75 -19.16 4.93
C GLY A 29 -7.13 -18.50 4.96
N GLN A 30 -7.70 -18.21 6.14
CA GLN A 30 -8.98 -17.53 6.28
C GLN A 30 -8.75 -16.02 6.28
N GLN A 31 -8.89 -15.37 5.12
CA GLN A 31 -8.64 -13.92 4.96
C GLN A 31 -7.23 -13.54 5.47
N PRO A 32 -6.16 -14.11 4.88
CA PRO A 32 -4.81 -13.85 5.32
C PRO A 32 -4.44 -12.37 5.15
N LEU A 33 -3.66 -11.85 6.08
CA LEU A 33 -2.89 -10.63 5.93
C LEU A 33 -1.52 -11.01 5.39
N LEU A 34 -1.16 -10.49 4.24
CA LEU A 34 0.19 -10.59 3.70
C LEU A 34 1.09 -9.55 4.36
N VAL A 35 2.38 -9.82 4.47
CA VAL A 35 3.31 -9.03 5.27
C VAL A 35 4.48 -8.54 4.42
N LEU A 36 4.61 -7.22 4.32
CA LEU A 36 5.83 -6.55 3.90
C LEU A 36 6.67 -6.19 5.13
N VAL A 37 7.86 -6.75 5.22
CA VAL A 37 8.77 -6.51 6.34
C VAL A 37 9.74 -5.39 5.98
N ASN A 38 9.94 -4.47 6.93
CA ASN A 38 10.89 -3.38 6.86
C ASN A 38 11.71 -3.34 8.14
N ARG A 39 12.85 -2.68 8.07
CA ARG A 39 13.74 -2.42 9.20
C ARG A 39 14.34 -1.04 9.03
N TRP A 40 14.42 -0.30 10.14
CA TRP A 40 15.20 0.92 10.21
C TRP A 40 16.68 0.63 9.95
N ILE A 41 17.30 1.45 9.12
CA ILE A 41 18.74 1.44 8.86
C ILE A 41 19.29 2.84 9.09
N ASP A 42 20.52 2.94 9.59
CA ASP A 42 21.12 4.22 9.94
C ASP A 42 21.35 5.08 8.68
N PRO A 43 20.64 6.21 8.53
CA PRO A 43 20.82 7.08 7.37
C PRO A 43 22.17 7.82 7.35
N GLY A 44 22.91 7.80 8.45
CA GLY A 44 24.28 8.29 8.59
C GLY A 44 25.36 7.36 8.03
N SER A 45 24.99 6.14 7.62
CA SER A 45 25.93 5.14 7.11
C SER A 45 26.74 5.63 5.91
N ASP A 46 28.01 5.23 5.84
CA ASP A 46 28.83 5.42 4.65
C ASP A 46 28.49 4.37 3.59
N TRP A 47 27.57 4.73 2.69
CA TRP A 47 27.12 3.86 1.60
C TRP A 47 28.16 3.59 0.51
N SER A 48 29.36 4.18 0.61
CA SER A 48 30.50 3.80 -0.24
C SER A 48 31.38 2.70 0.38
N ASN A 49 31.18 2.41 1.67
CA ASN A 49 31.95 1.41 2.39
C ASN A 49 31.31 0.02 2.24
N ALA A 50 32.01 -0.88 1.54
CA ALA A 50 31.53 -2.23 1.28
C ALA A 50 31.21 -3.04 2.55
N ALA A 51 31.94 -2.84 3.66
CA ALA A 51 31.66 -3.56 4.90
C ALA A 51 30.37 -3.07 5.57
N VAL A 52 30.06 -1.78 5.48
CA VAL A 52 28.81 -1.19 5.98
C VAL A 52 27.64 -1.71 5.14
N VAL A 53 27.76 -1.67 3.82
CA VAL A 53 26.73 -2.19 2.91
C VAL A 53 26.50 -3.68 3.12
N ALA A 54 27.55 -4.50 3.23
CA ALA A 54 27.43 -5.93 3.48
C ALA A 54 26.76 -6.26 4.83
N ASN A 55 26.98 -5.44 5.85
CA ASN A 55 26.28 -5.61 7.13
C ASN A 55 24.77 -5.39 6.96
N VAL A 56 24.35 -4.31 6.30
CA VAL A 56 22.93 -4.02 6.03
C VAL A 56 22.31 -5.09 5.12
N GLU A 57 23.03 -5.50 4.07
CA GLU A 57 22.64 -6.58 3.17
C GLU A 57 22.33 -7.86 3.95
N SER A 58 23.23 -8.27 4.85
CA SER A 58 23.04 -9.49 5.64
C SER A 58 21.77 -9.46 6.51
N GLN A 59 21.36 -8.28 6.98
CA GLN A 59 20.14 -8.11 7.76
C GLN A 59 18.90 -8.32 6.90
N PHE A 60 18.82 -7.70 5.73
CA PHE A 60 17.67 -7.86 4.82
C PHE A 60 17.61 -9.27 4.21
N VAL A 61 18.75 -9.89 3.91
CA VAL A 61 18.80 -11.32 3.50
C VAL A 61 18.30 -12.23 4.63
N GLY A 62 18.64 -11.93 5.89
CA GLY A 62 18.10 -12.62 7.06
C GLY A 62 16.58 -12.51 7.15
N MET A 63 16.04 -11.28 7.01
CA MET A 63 14.60 -11.02 6.98
C MET A 63 13.91 -11.82 5.87
N ALA A 64 14.45 -11.80 4.65
CA ALA A 64 13.92 -12.52 3.52
C ALA A 64 13.88 -14.04 3.76
N ARG A 65 14.95 -14.60 4.33
CA ARG A 65 15.04 -16.02 4.67
C ARG A 65 13.96 -16.46 5.65
N GLU A 66 13.57 -15.61 6.58
CA GLU A 66 12.55 -15.91 7.59
C GLU A 66 11.14 -15.94 7.03
N ILE A 67 10.83 -15.10 6.03
CA ILE A 67 9.47 -14.98 5.50
C ILE A 67 9.23 -15.71 4.18
N LYS A 68 10.28 -16.06 3.42
CA LYS A 68 10.15 -16.58 2.04
C LYS A 68 9.31 -17.85 1.90
N ASP A 69 9.35 -18.72 2.90
CA ASP A 69 8.63 -20.00 2.89
C ASP A 69 7.29 -19.91 3.65
N HIS A 70 6.97 -18.75 4.23
CA HIS A 70 5.73 -18.56 4.98
C HIS A 70 4.64 -17.99 4.06
N PRO A 71 3.40 -18.55 4.03
CA PRO A 71 2.34 -18.11 3.12
C PRO A 71 1.80 -16.70 3.37
N ALA A 72 2.16 -16.08 4.51
CA ALA A 72 1.90 -14.67 4.77
C ALA A 72 3.03 -13.74 4.32
N GLY A 73 4.22 -14.24 3.99
CA GLY A 73 5.35 -13.42 3.54
C GLY A 73 5.09 -12.84 2.15
N LEU A 74 5.02 -11.52 2.03
CA LEU A 74 4.86 -10.84 0.73
C LEU A 74 6.19 -10.33 0.19
N GLY A 75 7.03 -9.77 1.06
CA GLY A 75 8.26 -9.15 0.61
C GLY A 75 8.97 -8.28 1.63
N VAL A 76 10.03 -7.64 1.15
CA VAL A 76 10.95 -6.79 1.91
C VAL A 76 10.91 -5.38 1.34
N ILE A 77 10.81 -4.39 2.23
CA ILE A 77 11.00 -2.98 1.89
C ILE A 77 12.35 -2.56 2.47
N ILE A 78 13.26 -2.09 1.62
CA ILE A 78 14.60 -1.65 2.03
C ILE A 78 14.54 -0.22 2.55
N GLY A 79 15.01 -0.04 3.79
CA GLY A 79 15.14 1.26 4.46
C GLY A 79 13.83 2.01 4.67
N ASN A 80 13.92 3.22 5.20
CA ASN A 80 12.80 4.15 5.31
C ASN A 80 13.31 5.58 5.18
N GLU A 81 13.01 6.24 4.05
CA GLU A 81 13.34 7.66 3.79
C GLU A 81 14.82 8.01 3.89
N VAL A 82 15.70 7.02 3.76
CA VAL A 82 17.15 7.20 3.89
C VAL A 82 17.70 8.19 2.86
N ASN A 83 17.01 8.34 1.73
CA ASN A 83 17.34 9.25 0.65
C ASN A 83 17.29 10.74 1.06
N GLU A 84 16.50 11.11 2.05
CA GLU A 84 16.33 12.51 2.50
C GLU A 84 17.49 12.99 3.37
N TYR A 85 18.21 12.05 4.00
CA TYR A 85 19.24 12.36 4.99
C TYR A 85 20.63 12.46 4.35
N ASN A 86 21.47 13.36 4.89
CA ASN A 86 22.90 13.49 4.53
C ASN A 86 23.18 13.60 3.01
N GLY A 87 22.21 14.10 2.24
CA GLY A 87 22.28 14.17 0.78
C GLY A 87 22.37 12.81 0.09
N ASN A 88 21.95 11.73 0.74
CA ASN A 88 22.03 10.36 0.22
C ASN A 88 21.37 10.23 -1.15
N GLY A 89 20.19 10.82 -1.35
CA GLY A 89 19.47 10.78 -2.63
C GLY A 89 20.23 11.43 -3.80
N LEU A 90 21.28 12.20 -3.55
CA LEU A 90 22.15 12.81 -4.58
C LEU A 90 23.43 11.99 -4.86
N LYS A 91 23.69 10.93 -4.09
CA LYS A 91 24.93 10.15 -4.16
C LYS A 91 24.70 8.84 -4.91
N PRO A 92 25.36 8.61 -6.07
CA PRO A 92 25.25 7.33 -6.78
C PRO A 92 25.69 6.11 -5.95
N SER A 93 26.59 6.29 -4.97
CA SER A 93 26.98 5.20 -4.07
C SER A 93 25.83 4.67 -3.22
N PHE A 94 24.91 5.55 -2.80
CA PHE A 94 23.73 5.17 -2.04
C PHE A 94 22.80 4.28 -2.89
N TRP A 95 22.43 4.72 -4.08
CA TRP A 95 21.55 3.97 -4.97
C TRP A 95 22.16 2.63 -5.40
N ARG A 96 23.47 2.59 -5.67
CA ARG A 96 24.19 1.33 -5.92
C ARG A 96 24.16 0.38 -4.73
N ALA A 97 24.32 0.89 -3.51
CA ALA A 97 24.21 0.07 -2.30
C ALA A 97 22.79 -0.50 -2.13
N MET A 98 21.75 0.31 -2.37
CA MET A 98 20.35 -0.14 -2.30
C MET A 98 20.04 -1.21 -3.33
N ASN A 99 20.50 -1.06 -4.58
CA ASN A 99 20.32 -2.10 -5.60
C ASN A 99 21.10 -3.38 -5.23
N GLY A 100 22.33 -3.27 -4.73
CA GLY A 100 23.11 -4.45 -4.30
C GLY A 100 22.42 -5.24 -3.17
N ILE A 101 21.83 -4.53 -2.20
CA ILE A 101 21.02 -5.16 -1.15
C ILE A 101 19.80 -5.86 -1.78
N ALA A 102 19.10 -5.21 -2.71
CA ALA A 102 17.96 -5.79 -3.39
C ALA A 102 18.33 -7.05 -4.21
N GLU A 103 19.45 -7.03 -4.91
CA GLU A 103 19.99 -8.18 -5.64
C GLU A 103 20.27 -9.37 -4.71
N ALA A 104 20.88 -9.11 -3.55
CA ALA A 104 21.15 -10.16 -2.56
C ALA A 104 19.86 -10.75 -1.97
N VAL A 105 18.85 -9.92 -1.69
CA VAL A 105 17.54 -10.39 -1.24
C VAL A 105 16.89 -11.26 -2.32
N LYS A 106 16.88 -10.81 -3.58
CA LYS A 106 16.34 -11.60 -4.71
C LYS A 106 17.08 -12.92 -4.92
N ALA A 107 18.38 -12.96 -4.67
CA ALA A 107 19.15 -14.20 -4.75
C ALA A 107 18.76 -15.21 -3.66
N GLU A 108 18.42 -14.76 -2.45
CA GLU A 108 17.98 -15.62 -1.33
C GLU A 108 16.51 -16.04 -1.45
N ALA A 109 15.65 -15.14 -1.94
CA ALA A 109 14.19 -15.27 -1.97
C ALA A 109 13.60 -14.62 -3.24
N PRO A 110 13.70 -15.29 -4.41
CA PRO A 110 13.33 -14.69 -5.70
C PRO A 110 11.84 -14.36 -5.85
N ASP A 111 10.98 -15.10 -5.15
CA ASP A 111 9.53 -14.96 -5.23
C ASP A 111 8.97 -13.83 -4.33
N LEU A 112 9.78 -13.29 -3.43
CA LEU A 112 9.39 -12.17 -2.58
C LEU A 112 9.46 -10.85 -3.35
N LEU A 113 8.53 -9.93 -3.05
CA LEU A 113 8.66 -8.55 -3.50
C LEU A 113 9.85 -7.87 -2.81
N VAL A 114 10.59 -7.07 -3.56
CA VAL A 114 11.69 -6.23 -3.07
C VAL A 114 11.44 -4.81 -3.54
N THR A 115 11.23 -3.91 -2.59
CA THR A 115 11.03 -2.48 -2.84
C THR A 115 11.95 -1.66 -1.95
N MET A 116 11.90 -0.34 -2.09
CA MET A 116 12.65 0.60 -1.25
C MET A 116 11.76 1.79 -0.91
N ALA A 117 11.64 2.12 0.38
CA ALA A 117 10.83 3.25 0.84
C ALA A 117 11.62 4.55 0.82
N ILE A 118 11.18 5.50 -0.02
CA ILE A 118 11.75 6.84 -0.17
C ILE A 118 10.71 7.93 0.10
N THR A 119 11.18 9.14 0.40
CA THR A 119 10.32 10.34 0.42
C THR A 119 9.78 10.66 -0.98
N ASP A 120 8.73 11.49 -1.04
CA ASP A 120 8.21 12.10 -2.28
C ASP A 120 9.26 12.98 -2.98
N ARG A 121 10.18 12.31 -3.69
CA ARG A 121 11.33 12.83 -4.43
C ARG A 121 11.38 12.17 -5.79
N LEU A 122 10.31 12.34 -6.58
CA LEU A 122 10.16 11.70 -7.89
C LEU A 122 11.27 12.05 -8.89
N GLN A 123 11.94 13.18 -8.73
CA GLN A 123 13.15 13.51 -9.49
C GLN A 123 14.32 12.53 -9.22
N GLN A 124 14.40 11.95 -8.01
CA GLN A 124 15.39 10.92 -7.68
C GLN A 124 14.99 9.58 -8.28
N VAL A 125 13.69 9.25 -8.29
CA VAL A 125 13.17 8.09 -9.04
C VAL A 125 13.59 8.20 -10.52
N ALA A 126 13.27 9.32 -11.18
CA ALA A 126 13.62 9.54 -12.58
C ALA A 126 15.14 9.46 -12.85
N ALA A 127 15.95 9.93 -11.91
CA ALA A 127 17.41 9.94 -12.05
C ALA A 127 18.05 8.55 -11.92
N PHE A 128 17.48 7.68 -11.07
CA PHE A 128 18.12 6.42 -10.68
C PHE A 128 17.34 5.16 -11.06
N ASP A 129 16.12 5.24 -11.60
CA ASP A 129 15.28 4.09 -11.92
C ASP A 129 16.01 2.98 -12.72
N ALA A 130 16.85 3.37 -13.68
CA ALA A 130 17.63 2.44 -14.51
C ALA A 130 18.73 1.70 -13.73
N GLU A 131 19.21 2.23 -12.61
CA GLU A 131 20.20 1.58 -11.74
C GLU A 131 19.56 0.63 -10.72
N LEU A 132 18.28 0.84 -10.39
CA LEU A 132 17.52 0.02 -9.42
C LEU A 132 16.81 -1.14 -10.13
N THR A 133 17.59 -2.02 -10.77
CA THR A 133 17.08 -3.13 -11.60
C THR A 133 16.50 -4.28 -10.78
N ALA A 134 16.90 -4.43 -9.51
CA ALA A 134 16.43 -5.50 -8.64
C ALA A 134 15.17 -5.15 -7.84
N LEU A 135 14.67 -3.91 -7.94
CA LEU A 135 13.40 -3.51 -7.33
C LEU A 135 12.22 -3.94 -8.22
N ASP A 136 11.22 -4.59 -7.63
CA ASP A 136 9.97 -4.93 -8.32
C ASP A 136 9.03 -3.73 -8.43
N ALA A 137 9.11 -2.81 -7.46
CA ALA A 137 8.28 -1.62 -7.37
C ALA A 137 9.01 -0.51 -6.60
N TRP A 138 8.63 0.74 -6.84
CA TRP A 138 9.00 1.85 -5.96
C TRP A 138 8.04 1.94 -4.79
N SER A 139 8.55 2.20 -3.59
CA SER A 139 7.75 2.52 -2.41
C SER A 139 7.97 3.98 -2.05
N VAL A 140 6.92 4.79 -2.08
CA VAL A 140 7.02 6.24 -1.87
C VAL A 140 6.11 6.67 -0.72
N GLN A 141 6.63 7.55 0.13
CA GLN A 141 5.95 8.16 1.26
C GLN A 141 5.41 9.51 0.80
N VAL A 142 4.09 9.72 0.87
CA VAL A 142 3.44 10.85 0.20
C VAL A 142 2.52 11.59 1.18
N TYR A 143 2.91 12.81 1.52
CA TYR A 143 2.20 13.69 2.46
C TYR A 143 1.89 15.05 1.81
N ARG A 144 1.16 15.03 0.68
CA ARG A 144 0.78 16.22 -0.09
C ARG A 144 -0.48 16.94 0.43
N GLY A 145 -1.13 16.41 1.47
CA GLY A 145 -2.33 16.99 2.09
C GLY A 145 -3.61 16.29 1.65
N SER A 146 -4.62 17.07 1.26
CA SER A 146 -5.97 16.58 0.94
C SER A 146 -6.13 15.90 -0.43
N GLY A 147 -5.05 15.83 -1.22
CA GLY A 147 -5.02 15.13 -2.51
C GLY A 147 -3.59 14.78 -2.92
N PHE A 148 -3.42 13.76 -3.76
CA PHE A 148 -2.12 13.44 -4.36
C PHE A 148 -1.76 14.40 -5.51
N GLY A 149 -2.77 15.03 -6.13
CA GLY A 149 -2.58 16.09 -7.12
C GLY A 149 -1.85 15.58 -8.37
N SER A 150 -0.71 16.17 -8.72
CA SER A 150 0.08 15.75 -9.88
C SER A 150 0.93 14.49 -9.65
N PHE A 151 0.94 13.93 -8.43
CA PHE A 151 1.88 12.87 -8.03
C PHE A 151 1.90 11.66 -8.98
N PHE A 152 0.74 11.11 -9.33
CA PHE A 152 0.69 9.92 -10.20
C PHE A 152 1.21 10.22 -11.62
N SER A 153 0.91 11.40 -12.18
CA SER A 153 1.41 11.81 -13.49
C SER A 153 2.92 12.09 -13.50
N GLU A 154 3.44 12.64 -12.40
CA GLU A 154 4.87 12.84 -12.20
C GLU A 154 5.58 11.50 -12.04
N TYR A 155 5.00 10.56 -11.30
CA TYR A 155 5.56 9.23 -11.10
C TYR A 155 5.60 8.45 -12.42
N ALA A 156 4.50 8.45 -13.18
CA ALA A 156 4.44 7.80 -14.49
C ALA A 156 5.44 8.37 -15.50
N SER A 157 5.86 9.62 -15.31
CA SER A 157 6.93 10.24 -16.11
C SER A 157 8.33 9.84 -15.64
N ALA A 158 8.48 9.41 -14.39
CA ALA A 158 9.74 9.07 -13.74
C ALA A 158 10.10 7.59 -13.83
N SER A 159 9.12 6.68 -13.76
CA SER A 159 9.34 5.24 -13.81
C SER A 159 8.14 4.50 -14.40
N SER A 160 8.42 3.37 -15.05
CA SER A 160 7.40 2.40 -15.48
C SER A 160 7.22 1.24 -14.48
N LYS A 161 8.02 1.18 -13.41
CA LYS A 161 7.84 0.16 -12.36
C LYS A 161 6.53 0.43 -11.61
N PRO A 162 5.83 -0.61 -11.14
CA PRO A 162 4.69 -0.43 -10.23
C PRO A 162 5.03 0.45 -9.03
N LEU A 163 4.05 1.22 -8.57
CA LEU A 163 4.17 2.08 -7.39
C LEU A 163 3.42 1.46 -6.19
N LEU A 164 4.04 1.50 -5.02
CA LEU A 164 3.38 1.38 -3.73
C LEU A 164 3.47 2.71 -2.97
N ILE A 165 2.35 3.23 -2.48
CA ILE A 165 2.38 4.37 -1.55
C ILE A 165 2.46 3.79 -0.14
N THR A 166 3.65 3.74 0.45
CA THR A 166 3.89 2.99 1.69
C THR A 166 3.70 3.79 2.96
N GLU A 167 3.50 5.09 2.83
CA GLU A 167 2.91 5.97 3.83
C GLU A 167 2.16 7.10 3.15
N PHE A 168 0.97 7.38 3.68
CA PHE A 168 0.18 8.59 3.44
C PHE A 168 -0.85 8.68 4.58
N GLY A 169 -1.44 9.85 4.79
CA GLY A 169 -2.47 10.00 5.80
C GLY A 169 -2.82 11.46 6.03
N TYR A 170 -3.61 11.69 7.07
CA TYR A 170 -3.93 13.00 7.59
C TYR A 170 -4.08 12.90 9.11
N ASP A 171 -3.40 13.76 9.86
CA ASP A 171 -3.44 13.68 11.32
C ASP A 171 -4.72 14.31 11.90
N THR A 172 -5.08 13.93 13.13
CA THR A 172 -6.35 14.35 13.75
C THR A 172 -6.23 15.56 14.67
N TYR A 173 -5.17 16.35 14.57
CA TYR A 173 -5.01 17.60 15.30
C TYR A 173 -5.18 18.82 14.38
N ASP A 174 -5.89 19.86 14.81
CA ASP A 174 -6.03 21.11 14.06
C ASP A 174 -5.24 22.22 14.75
N ASN A 175 -4.10 22.60 14.20
CA ASN A 175 -3.26 23.67 14.75
C ASN A 175 -3.91 25.06 14.68
N ARG A 176 -4.87 25.28 13.78
CA ARG A 176 -5.61 26.54 13.70
C ARG A 176 -6.56 26.68 14.88
N ALA A 177 -7.16 25.57 15.31
CA ALA A 177 -8.06 25.51 16.46
C ALA A 177 -7.33 25.25 17.79
N GLY A 178 -6.08 24.79 17.73
CA GLY A 178 -5.29 24.38 18.90
C GLY A 178 -5.91 23.20 19.64
N ASN A 179 -6.61 22.31 18.93
CA ASN A 179 -7.34 21.17 19.49
C ASN A 179 -7.46 20.05 18.44
N PRO A 180 -7.78 18.80 18.86
CA PRO A 180 -8.14 17.75 17.93
C PRO A 180 -9.33 18.12 17.05
N TYR A 181 -9.37 17.62 15.82
CA TYR A 181 -10.55 17.72 14.98
C TYR A 181 -11.77 17.11 15.71
N PRO A 182 -12.96 17.73 15.61
CA PRO A 182 -14.17 17.23 16.25
C PRO A 182 -14.59 15.86 15.69
N ASP A 183 -15.63 15.28 16.29
CA ASP A 183 -16.25 14.04 15.82
C ASP A 183 -15.25 12.88 15.62
N ASN A 184 -14.28 12.78 16.54
CA ASN A 184 -13.25 11.75 16.55
C ASN A 184 -12.38 11.73 15.28
N GLY A 185 -12.17 12.90 14.66
CA GLY A 185 -11.35 13.06 13.46
C GLY A 185 -12.06 12.67 12.17
N SER A 186 -13.38 12.90 12.06
CA SER A 186 -14.16 12.61 10.85
C SER A 186 -13.64 13.34 9.61
N TYR A 187 -13.24 14.61 9.76
CA TYR A 187 -12.71 15.40 8.65
C TYR A 187 -11.39 14.82 8.06
N PRO A 188 -10.35 14.55 8.85
CA PRO A 188 -9.18 13.79 8.39
C PRO A 188 -9.53 12.41 7.82
N ALA A 189 -10.52 11.72 8.40
CA ALA A 189 -10.95 10.41 7.90
C ALA A 189 -11.49 10.48 6.46
N ASP A 190 -12.34 11.47 6.16
CA ASP A 190 -12.88 11.69 4.82
C ASP A 190 -11.76 11.99 3.80
N ILE A 191 -10.75 12.77 4.21
CA ILE A 191 -9.57 13.03 3.37
C ILE A 191 -8.82 11.73 3.04
N VAL A 192 -8.51 10.92 4.05
CA VAL A 192 -7.75 9.67 3.85
C VAL A 192 -8.53 8.69 2.98
N VAL A 193 -9.86 8.60 3.14
CA VAL A 193 -10.73 7.81 2.25
C VAL A 193 -10.64 8.32 0.81
N GLY A 194 -10.73 9.64 0.59
CA GLY A 194 -10.61 10.24 -0.74
C GLY A 194 -9.25 9.99 -1.40
N LEU A 195 -8.15 10.01 -0.62
CA LEU A 195 -6.82 9.64 -1.12
C LEU A 195 -6.76 8.18 -1.58
N ILE A 196 -7.37 7.25 -0.83
CA ILE A 196 -7.44 5.84 -1.25
C ILE A 196 -8.22 5.71 -2.56
N GLU A 197 -9.34 6.42 -2.70
CA GLU A 197 -10.12 6.43 -3.94
C GLU A 197 -9.30 6.99 -5.12
N GLU A 198 -8.55 8.08 -4.92
CA GLU A 198 -7.64 8.63 -5.95
C GLU A 198 -6.59 7.59 -6.38
N SER A 199 -6.08 6.77 -5.45
CA SER A 199 -5.14 5.69 -5.78
C SER A 199 -5.79 4.61 -6.66
N TRP A 200 -7.07 4.30 -6.46
CA TRP A 200 -7.80 3.33 -7.28
C TRP A 200 -8.08 3.83 -8.69
N GLU A 201 -8.25 5.14 -8.86
CA GLU A 201 -8.34 5.79 -10.17
C GLU A 201 -7.01 5.76 -10.93
N ASN A 202 -5.90 5.58 -10.21
CA ASN A 202 -4.55 5.48 -10.76
C ASN A 202 -3.96 4.06 -10.64
N ARG A 203 -4.81 3.02 -10.57
CA ARG A 203 -4.38 1.62 -10.35
C ARG A 203 -3.53 1.01 -11.46
N ASP A 204 -3.54 1.62 -12.66
CA ASP A 204 -2.63 1.25 -13.75
C ASP A 204 -1.15 1.57 -13.41
N ILE A 205 -0.93 2.44 -12.41
CA ILE A 205 0.38 2.87 -11.92
C ILE A 205 0.59 2.38 -10.48
N CYS A 206 -0.42 2.55 -9.62
CA CYS A 206 -0.37 2.28 -8.19
C CYS A 206 -0.96 0.90 -7.85
N SER A 207 -0.11 -0.01 -7.35
CA SER A 207 -0.49 -1.38 -7.00
C SER A 207 -0.98 -1.54 -5.55
N GLY A 208 -0.85 -0.51 -4.72
CA GLY A 208 -1.30 -0.55 -3.34
C GLY A 208 -0.89 0.66 -2.52
N VAL A 209 -1.62 0.89 -1.42
CA VAL A 209 -1.40 2.01 -0.50
C VAL A 209 -1.42 1.52 0.95
N PHE A 210 -0.65 2.18 1.82
CA PHE A 210 -0.52 1.85 3.23
C PHE A 210 -0.78 3.10 4.06
N VAL A 211 -1.92 3.12 4.76
CA VAL A 211 -2.33 4.23 5.62
C VAL A 211 -1.37 4.31 6.81
N PHE A 212 -0.73 5.46 6.98
CA PHE A 212 0.04 5.79 8.17
C PHE A 212 -0.88 6.45 9.20
N SER A 213 -1.10 5.87 10.38
CA SER A 213 -0.58 4.58 10.86
C SER A 213 -1.62 3.76 11.63
N TYR A 214 -1.29 2.54 12.05
CA TYR A 214 -2.23 1.73 12.83
C TYR A 214 -2.61 2.37 14.17
N LEU A 215 -1.63 3.00 14.85
CA LEU A 215 -1.81 3.58 16.18
C LEU A 215 -1.27 5.01 16.24
N ASP A 216 -1.96 5.87 17.00
CA ASP A 216 -1.41 7.14 17.44
C ASP A 216 -0.08 6.89 18.19
N GLY A 217 0.94 7.68 17.85
CA GLY A 217 2.31 7.48 18.31
C GLY A 217 2.70 8.51 19.36
N LEU A 218 2.24 8.36 20.61
CA LEU A 218 2.49 9.29 21.73
C LEU A 218 3.98 9.51 22.10
N TRP A 219 4.89 8.81 21.42
CA TRP A 219 6.34 8.96 21.61
C TRP A 219 7.01 9.70 20.45
N LYS A 220 6.25 10.11 19.42
CA LYS A 220 6.80 10.61 18.16
C LYS A 220 7.01 12.11 18.13
N ALA A 221 6.49 12.85 19.11
CA ALA A 221 6.80 14.27 19.23
C ALA A 221 7.59 14.56 20.52
N ASN A 222 7.56 15.81 21.00
CA ASN A 222 8.53 16.29 22.00
C ASN A 222 8.09 16.03 23.46
N GLY A 223 6.94 15.39 23.65
CA GLY A 223 6.30 15.11 24.92
C GLY A 223 6.72 13.79 25.57
N SER A 224 5.74 13.11 26.15
CA SER A 224 5.91 11.84 26.86
C SER A 224 5.04 10.77 26.23
N ASP A 225 5.41 9.50 26.41
CA ASP A 225 4.66 8.33 25.92
C ASP A 225 3.27 8.13 26.54
N ALA A 226 2.78 9.09 27.33
CA ALA A 226 1.51 9.06 28.04
C ALA A 226 0.57 10.23 27.69
N GLU A 227 1.07 11.29 27.05
CA GLU A 227 0.30 12.52 26.83
C GLU A 227 0.49 12.99 25.40
N TYR A 228 -0.63 13.29 24.73
CA TYR A 228 -0.60 13.86 23.39
C TYR A 228 0.02 15.25 23.38
N ASP A 229 0.92 15.49 22.44
CA ASP A 229 1.46 16.80 22.13
C ASP A 229 1.23 17.21 20.66
N PRO A 230 1.09 18.52 20.38
CA PRO A 230 0.87 19.02 19.03
C PRO A 230 2.19 19.25 18.27
N GLY A 231 3.26 18.55 18.64
CA GLY A 231 4.53 18.60 17.93
C GLY A 231 4.49 17.84 16.62
N GLY A 232 5.58 17.95 15.86
CA GLY A 232 5.70 17.42 14.51
C GLY A 232 6.38 18.43 13.59
N ASN A 233 5.98 18.42 12.32
CA ASN A 233 6.68 19.14 11.27
C ASN A 233 5.75 20.11 10.52
N VAL A 234 6.27 21.28 10.13
CA VAL A 234 5.55 22.19 9.22
C VAL A 234 5.38 21.49 7.88
N ASN A 235 4.13 21.39 7.41
CA ASN A 235 3.80 20.83 6.11
C ASN A 235 2.74 21.70 5.42
N PRO A 236 3.11 22.52 4.43
CA PRO A 236 2.17 23.43 3.76
C PRO A 236 1.15 22.71 2.86
N GLY A 237 1.29 21.40 2.63
CA GLY A 237 0.27 20.60 1.95
C GLY A 237 -0.99 20.43 2.80
N PHE A 238 -0.87 20.52 4.12
CA PHE A 238 -1.96 20.34 5.07
C PHE A 238 -2.68 21.67 5.28
N GLU A 239 -4.00 21.63 5.48
CA GLU A 239 -4.80 22.85 5.55
C GLU A 239 -4.53 23.72 6.79
N ASP A 240 -4.05 23.11 7.86
CA ASP A 240 -3.56 23.80 9.05
C ASP A 240 -2.04 24.04 9.01
N GLY A 241 -1.38 23.63 7.91
CA GLY A 241 0.02 23.87 7.62
C GLY A 241 1.00 23.02 8.42
N PHE A 242 0.54 21.96 9.06
CA PHE A 242 1.34 21.18 9.98
C PHE A 242 0.99 19.69 9.93
N ALA A 243 1.92 18.86 10.33
CA ALA A 243 1.78 17.41 10.33
C ALA A 243 2.14 16.92 11.74
N ASN A 244 1.13 16.57 12.54
CA ASN A 244 1.32 16.26 13.96
C ASN A 244 1.64 14.79 14.19
N GLU A 245 2.89 14.51 14.57
CA GLU A 245 3.49 13.15 14.59
C GLU A 245 2.77 12.13 15.49
N GLU A 246 2.01 12.58 16.48
CA GLU A 246 1.34 11.67 17.42
C GLU A 246 -0.09 11.30 17.01
N TRP A 247 -0.66 11.94 15.98
CA TRP A 247 -2.10 11.97 15.74
C TRP A 247 -2.57 11.24 14.47
N TRP A 248 -1.72 10.39 13.88
CA TRP A 248 -1.95 9.70 12.60
C TRP A 248 -2.74 8.40 12.67
N GLY A 249 -2.97 7.87 13.88
CA GLY A 249 -3.51 6.54 14.08
C GLY A 249 -4.91 6.35 13.51
N ILE A 250 -5.16 5.17 12.92
CA ILE A 250 -6.51 4.63 12.71
C ILE A 250 -7.15 4.35 14.08
N PHE A 251 -6.33 3.98 15.07
CA PHE A 251 -6.71 3.80 16.47
C PHE A 251 -5.92 4.73 17.37
N ARG A 252 -6.49 5.07 18.53
CA ARG A 252 -5.78 5.68 19.64
C ARG A 252 -5.54 4.69 20.78
N PRO A 253 -4.41 4.76 21.49
CA PRO A 253 -4.21 3.99 22.72
C PRO A 253 -5.18 4.48 23.81
N ILE A 254 -5.68 3.55 24.62
CA ILE A 254 -6.48 3.85 25.82
C ILE A 254 -5.81 3.28 27.06
N ALA A 255 -5.53 4.14 28.04
CA ALA A 255 -4.91 3.73 29.29
C ALA A 255 -5.86 2.82 30.08
N THR A 256 -5.54 1.51 30.11
CA THR A 256 -6.29 0.53 30.88
C THR A 256 -5.35 -0.14 31.89
N PRO A 257 -5.57 0.00 33.22
CA PRO A 257 -4.68 -0.57 34.22
C PRO A 257 -4.45 -2.07 34.01
N GLY A 258 -3.21 -2.46 33.74
CA GLY A 258 -2.81 -3.86 33.53
C GLY A 258 -2.98 -4.38 32.10
N GLN A 259 -3.40 -3.55 31.14
CA GLN A 259 -3.40 -3.87 29.71
C GLN A 259 -2.47 -2.90 28.96
N VAL A 260 -1.74 -3.41 27.97
CA VAL A 260 -0.74 -2.64 27.20
C VAL A 260 -1.15 -2.44 25.74
N ASP A 261 -2.30 -3.01 25.36
CA ASP A 261 -2.76 -3.22 23.99
C ASP A 261 -4.22 -2.75 23.80
N ALA A 262 -4.78 -2.05 24.78
CA ALA A 262 -6.12 -1.51 24.68
C ALA A 262 -6.13 -0.28 23.75
N VAL A 263 -6.97 -0.33 22.72
CA VAL A 263 -7.06 0.70 21.67
C VAL A 263 -8.52 1.03 21.37
N GLU A 264 -8.78 2.27 20.95
CA GLU A 264 -10.10 2.74 20.52
C GLU A 264 -10.06 3.22 19.06
N PRO A 265 -11.03 2.81 18.22
CA PRO A 265 -11.07 3.25 16.83
C PRO A 265 -11.36 4.75 16.71
N LYS A 266 -10.66 5.42 15.79
CA LYS A 266 -10.97 6.77 15.33
C LYS A 266 -11.97 6.71 14.17
N ALA A 267 -12.52 7.85 13.75
CA ALA A 267 -13.49 7.90 12.65
C ALA A 267 -12.99 7.20 11.36
N LEU A 268 -11.67 7.27 11.12
CA LEU A 268 -11.00 6.60 10.01
C LEU A 268 -11.22 5.09 9.98
N PHE A 269 -11.30 4.41 11.13
CA PHE A 269 -11.56 2.96 11.15
C PHE A 269 -12.90 2.60 10.48
N GLU A 270 -13.95 3.37 10.76
CA GLU A 270 -15.26 3.13 10.17
C GLU A 270 -15.27 3.47 8.67
N GLY A 271 -14.61 4.56 8.27
CA GLY A 271 -14.42 4.90 6.85
C GLY A 271 -13.69 3.81 6.06
N LEU A 272 -12.57 3.30 6.59
CA LEU A 272 -11.80 2.21 5.97
C LEU A 272 -12.59 0.89 5.93
N LYS A 273 -13.30 0.57 7.01
CA LYS A 273 -14.16 -0.62 7.10
C LYS A 273 -15.31 -0.56 6.11
N GLU A 274 -15.91 0.61 5.90
CA GLU A 274 -16.89 0.79 4.84
C GLU A 274 -16.23 0.60 3.49
N LEU A 275 -15.16 1.34 3.20
CA LEU A 275 -14.45 1.37 1.92
C LEU A 275 -13.93 0.00 1.45
N TRP A 276 -13.18 -0.70 2.31
CA TRP A 276 -12.62 -2.02 1.98
C TRP A 276 -13.56 -3.18 2.28
N GLY A 277 -14.60 -2.95 3.09
CA GLY A 277 -15.67 -3.92 3.33
C GLY A 277 -16.71 -3.97 2.22
N GLN A 278 -16.69 -3.03 1.25
CA GLN A 278 -17.65 -3.02 0.15
C GLN A 278 -17.53 -4.30 -0.69
N PRO A 279 -18.66 -4.85 -1.19
CA PRO A 279 -18.64 -5.94 -2.15
C PRO A 279 -17.73 -5.60 -3.32
N GLN A 280 -16.82 -6.51 -3.64
CA GLN A 280 -15.95 -6.36 -4.80
C GLN A 280 -16.66 -6.94 -6.03
N VAL A 281 -16.64 -6.21 -7.15
CA VAL A 281 -17.05 -6.73 -8.46
C VAL A 281 -15.86 -7.34 -9.18
N LEU A 282 -16.11 -8.41 -9.93
CA LEU A 282 -15.14 -8.96 -10.87
C LEU A 282 -15.25 -8.19 -12.18
N SER A 283 -14.17 -7.57 -12.60
CA SER A 283 -13.99 -6.96 -13.93
C SER A 283 -13.18 -7.91 -14.80
N LEU A 284 -13.65 -8.10 -16.04
CA LEU A 284 -13.11 -9.05 -17.02
C LEU A 284 -12.74 -8.30 -18.30
N LYS A 285 -11.46 -7.98 -18.46
CA LYS A 285 -10.94 -7.28 -19.64
C LYS A 285 -10.51 -8.27 -20.68
N LEU A 286 -11.13 -8.24 -21.85
CA LEU A 286 -10.65 -8.97 -23.01
C LEU A 286 -9.96 -7.99 -23.96
N SER A 287 -8.68 -8.20 -24.25
CA SER A 287 -7.91 -7.41 -25.21
C SER A 287 -7.22 -8.29 -26.25
N GLU A 288 -6.95 -7.75 -27.44
CA GLU A 288 -6.20 -8.42 -28.50
C GLU A 288 -4.92 -7.65 -28.78
N SER A 289 -3.77 -8.32 -28.76
CA SER A 289 -2.47 -7.78 -29.14
C SER A 289 -1.71 -8.81 -29.98
N GLU A 290 -1.12 -8.41 -31.10
CA GLU A 290 -0.31 -9.29 -31.96
C GLU A 290 -1.00 -10.61 -32.36
N SER A 291 -2.34 -10.61 -32.53
CA SER A 291 -3.17 -11.81 -32.79
C SER A 291 -3.32 -12.78 -31.60
N GLN A 292 -2.95 -12.36 -30.39
CA GLN A 292 -3.24 -13.06 -29.13
C GLN A 292 -4.36 -12.35 -28.36
N TRP A 293 -5.20 -13.14 -27.70
CA TRP A 293 -6.25 -12.63 -26.81
C TRP A 293 -5.76 -12.70 -25.36
N HIS A 294 -5.85 -11.58 -24.65
CA HIS A 294 -5.55 -11.45 -23.23
C HIS A 294 -6.86 -11.29 -22.46
N LEU A 295 -7.06 -12.09 -21.41
CA LEU A 295 -8.15 -11.93 -20.46
C LEU A 295 -7.56 -11.48 -19.13
N ASP A 296 -7.76 -10.21 -18.78
CA ASP A 296 -7.38 -9.69 -17.47
C ASP A 296 -8.59 -9.78 -16.54
N MET A 297 -8.37 -10.29 -15.33
CA MET A 297 -9.40 -10.40 -14.31
C MET A 297 -8.97 -9.56 -13.11
N GLU A 298 -9.75 -8.53 -12.77
CA GLU A 298 -9.47 -7.67 -11.62
C GLU A 298 -10.68 -7.65 -10.67
N ARG A 299 -10.43 -7.47 -9.37
CA ARG A 299 -11.48 -7.22 -8.37
C ARG A 299 -11.49 -5.73 -8.06
N LEU A 300 -12.66 -5.10 -8.15
CA LEU A 300 -12.82 -3.67 -7.89
C LEU A 300 -13.87 -3.42 -6.80
N PRO A 301 -13.72 -2.40 -5.97
CA PRO A 301 -14.77 -1.93 -5.07
C PRO A 301 -16.03 -1.53 -5.85
N LEU A 302 -17.21 -1.94 -5.38
CA LEU A 302 -18.49 -1.53 -5.96
C LEU A 302 -18.87 -0.13 -5.44
N ARG A 303 -18.76 0.92 -6.26
CA ARG A 303 -19.23 2.27 -5.88
C ARG A 303 -20.74 2.24 -5.60
N GLN A 304 -21.20 2.91 -4.53
CA GLN A 304 -22.59 2.86 -4.03
C GLN A 304 -23.67 3.17 -5.10
N ASP A 305 -23.35 4.00 -6.09
CA ASP A 305 -24.27 4.40 -7.17
C ASP A 305 -24.01 3.67 -8.50
N GLU A 306 -22.95 2.86 -8.59
CA GLU A 306 -22.62 2.12 -9.80
C GLU A 306 -23.25 0.72 -9.76
N VAL A 307 -24.39 0.58 -10.43
CA VAL A 307 -24.98 -0.74 -10.70
C VAL A 307 -24.19 -1.46 -11.82
N ALA A 308 -23.51 -0.69 -12.68
CA ALA A 308 -22.51 -1.09 -13.68
C ALA A 308 -21.84 0.17 -14.27
N ARG A 309 -20.52 0.14 -14.52
CA ARG A 309 -19.77 1.20 -15.24
C ARG A 309 -19.43 0.72 -16.65
N ILE A 310 -19.86 1.46 -17.66
CA ILE A 310 -19.53 1.20 -19.08
C ILE A 310 -18.77 2.42 -19.59
N GLU A 311 -17.46 2.29 -19.79
CA GLU A 311 -16.66 3.35 -20.40
C GLU A 311 -16.38 3.06 -21.87
N LYS A 312 -16.68 4.05 -22.69
CA LYS A 312 -16.39 4.04 -24.12
C LYS A 312 -15.02 4.67 -24.34
N TRP A 313 -14.08 3.91 -24.87
CA TRP A 313 -12.82 4.41 -25.39
C TRP A 313 -12.80 4.09 -26.89
N ASP A 314 -12.65 5.12 -27.71
CA ASP A 314 -12.89 5.05 -29.15
C ASP A 314 -11.88 4.17 -29.90
N GLU A 315 -12.40 3.57 -30.97
CA GLU A 315 -11.73 2.82 -32.05
C GLU A 315 -11.01 1.51 -31.69
N LEU A 316 -11.78 0.53 -31.19
CA LEU A 316 -11.89 -0.85 -31.72
C LEU A 316 -12.73 -1.68 -30.75
N SER A 317 -13.67 -2.45 -31.29
CA SER A 317 -14.75 -3.15 -30.60
C SER A 317 -14.30 -3.98 -29.40
N ARG A 318 -14.44 -3.42 -28.19
CA ARG A 318 -14.36 -4.12 -26.90
C ARG A 318 -15.75 -4.11 -26.27
N SER A 319 -16.18 -5.23 -25.71
CA SER A 319 -17.45 -5.34 -24.99
C SER A 319 -17.22 -6.16 -23.72
N TRP A 320 -17.79 -5.70 -22.61
CA TRP A 320 -17.59 -6.27 -21.28
C TRP A 320 -18.86 -7.01 -20.85
N VAL A 321 -18.70 -8.09 -20.08
CA VAL A 321 -19.79 -8.82 -19.44
C VAL A 321 -19.47 -8.95 -17.95
N HIS A 322 -20.27 -8.31 -17.10
CA HIS A 322 -20.19 -8.48 -15.65
C HIS A 322 -21.29 -9.42 -15.15
N PHE A 323 -20.95 -10.29 -14.19
CA PHE A 323 -21.89 -11.18 -13.53
C PHE A 323 -22.16 -10.67 -12.11
N ASN A 324 -23.43 -10.43 -11.78
CA ASN A 324 -23.85 -10.18 -10.41
C ASN A 324 -24.29 -11.48 -9.73
N ARG A 325 -23.87 -11.65 -8.47
CA ARG A 325 -24.53 -12.57 -7.54
C ARG A 325 -25.75 -11.83 -6.97
N LEU A 326 -26.95 -12.28 -7.31
CA LEU A 326 -28.19 -11.81 -6.68
C LEU A 326 -28.30 -12.39 -5.26
N GLU A 327 -28.27 -11.54 -4.24
CA GLU A 327 -28.70 -11.95 -2.89
C GLU A 327 -30.23 -12.03 -2.84
N GLY A 328 -30.75 -13.15 -2.31
CA GLY A 328 -32.19 -13.42 -2.19
C GLY A 328 -32.67 -14.76 -2.77
N SER A 329 -31.78 -15.61 -3.30
CA SER A 329 -32.15 -16.97 -3.68
C SER A 329 -31.49 -18.00 -2.77
N GLU A 330 -32.29 -18.66 -1.92
CA GLU A 330 -31.90 -19.91 -1.29
C GLU A 330 -31.60 -20.91 -2.39
N LEU A 331 -30.32 -21.21 -2.62
CA LEU A 331 -29.91 -22.19 -3.61
C LEU A 331 -28.93 -23.18 -3.00
N SER A 332 -29.30 -24.44 -3.16
CA SER A 332 -28.68 -25.64 -2.59
C SER A 332 -27.18 -25.79 -2.91
N PRO A 333 -26.40 -26.44 -2.02
CA PRO A 333 -24.95 -26.51 -2.13
C PRO A 333 -24.52 -27.53 -3.20
N GLY A 334 -24.04 -27.02 -4.32
CA GLY A 334 -23.47 -27.82 -5.40
C GLY A 334 -23.06 -26.92 -6.56
N LYS A 335 -21.75 -26.84 -6.80
CA LYS A 335 -21.04 -26.27 -7.97
C LYS A 335 -21.83 -25.35 -8.91
N ARG A 336 -21.38 -24.11 -9.08
CA ARG A 336 -21.80 -23.26 -10.21
C ARG A 336 -20.58 -22.67 -10.93
N SER A 337 -20.16 -23.34 -11.99
CA SER A 337 -19.45 -22.67 -13.09
C SER A 337 -20.51 -22.16 -14.06
N LEU A 338 -20.55 -20.85 -14.33
CA LEU A 338 -21.22 -20.35 -15.53
C LEU A 338 -20.25 -20.52 -16.70
N ARG A 339 -20.66 -21.27 -17.73
CA ARG A 339 -19.91 -21.40 -18.98
C ARG A 339 -20.64 -20.58 -20.04
N PHE A 340 -19.93 -19.75 -20.77
CA PHE A 340 -20.46 -19.02 -21.92
C PHE A 340 -19.45 -19.05 -23.05
N SER A 341 -19.94 -19.07 -24.29
CA SER A 341 -19.12 -18.79 -25.48
C SER A 341 -19.34 -17.33 -25.88
N ILE A 342 -18.25 -16.68 -26.29
CA ILE A 342 -18.30 -15.39 -26.97
C ILE A 342 -18.09 -15.70 -28.45
N GLU A 343 -19.12 -15.43 -29.26
CA GLU A 343 -19.08 -15.66 -30.70
C GLU A 343 -19.10 -14.31 -31.43
N LYS A 344 -18.24 -14.18 -32.44
CA LYS A 344 -18.19 -13.01 -33.32
C LYS A 344 -19.01 -13.31 -34.56
N GLU A 345 -20.14 -12.64 -34.73
CA GLU A 345 -20.98 -12.74 -35.92
C GLU A 345 -21.24 -11.35 -36.48
N ALA A 346 -20.89 -11.12 -37.75
CA ALA A 346 -21.13 -9.86 -38.46
C ALA A 346 -20.64 -8.58 -37.73
N GLY A 347 -19.55 -8.68 -36.95
CA GLY A 347 -18.98 -7.53 -36.22
C GLY A 347 -19.68 -7.20 -34.90
N LEU A 348 -20.65 -8.00 -34.48
CA LEU A 348 -21.28 -7.94 -33.17
C LEU A 348 -20.82 -9.12 -32.31
N PHE A 349 -20.60 -8.86 -31.02
CA PHE A 349 -20.31 -9.91 -30.04
C PHE A 349 -21.61 -10.37 -29.38
N ARG A 350 -21.86 -11.67 -29.41
CA ARG A 350 -22.99 -12.29 -28.70
C ARG A 350 -22.43 -13.20 -27.61
N ALA A 351 -22.83 -12.94 -26.37
CA ALA A 351 -22.61 -13.89 -25.27
C ALA A 351 -23.74 -14.91 -25.27
N VAL A 352 -23.40 -16.20 -25.43
CA VAL A 352 -24.36 -17.30 -25.36
C VAL A 352 -24.07 -18.10 -24.09
N ALA A 353 -25.05 -18.16 -23.20
CA ALA A 353 -24.98 -19.03 -22.03
C ALA A 353 -24.94 -20.49 -22.49
N LEU A 354 -23.90 -21.23 -22.10
CA LEU A 354 -23.79 -22.66 -22.37
C LEU A 354 -24.40 -23.44 -21.21
N PRO A 355 -24.99 -24.63 -21.48
CA PRO A 355 -25.59 -25.48 -20.44
C PRO A 355 -24.66 -25.82 -19.29
#